data_AF-A0A7C0X0Q1-F1
#
_entry.id   AF-A0A7C0X0Q1-F1
#
_cell.length_a   1.000
_cell.length_b   1.000
_cell.length_c   1.000
_cell.angle_alpha   90.00
_cell.angle_beta   90.00
_cell.angle_gamma   90.00
#
_symmetry.space_group_name_H-M   'P 1'
#
loop_
_entity.id
_entity.type
_entity.pdbx_description
1 polymer ?
#
loop_
_entity_poly.entity_id
_entity_poly.type
_entity_poly.pdbx_seq_one_letter_code
_entity_poly.pdbx_strand_id
1 'polypeptide(L)'
;MKKSFFFILGIFVFIFIILATDSFYTVREWEQVVITQFGKPVDKPKASSGLYFKLPFVQKVHRYEKRLLRWDGDPKEIPTRDKRFIWVDT
;
A
#
# COMPACT_ATOMS: atom_id res chain seq x y z
N MET A 1 13.97 -9.57 41.85
CA MET A 1 14.06 -8.20 41.28
C MET A 1 14.85 -8.13 39.98
N LYS A 2 15.98 -8.84 39.81
CA LYS A 2 16.72 -8.84 38.52
C LYS A 2 15.95 -9.53 37.38
N LYS A 3 15.23 -10.63 37.66
CA LYS A 3 14.43 -11.34 36.65
C LYS A 3 13.28 -10.51 36.06
N SER A 4 12.60 -9.69 36.87
CA SER A 4 11.56 -8.78 36.36
C SER A 4 12.14 -7.65 35.52
N PHE A 5 13.32 -7.14 35.88
CA PHE A 5 14.04 -6.15 35.08
C PHE A 5 14.45 -6.69 33.71
N PHE A 6 14.98 -7.92 33.63
CA PHE A 6 15.26 -8.59 32.35
C PHE A 6 13.99 -8.85 31.53
N PHE A 7 12.87 -9.14 32.20
CA PHE A 7 11.58 -9.34 31.52
C PHE A 7 11.03 -8.03 30.91
N ILE A 8 11.14 -6.92 31.64
CA ILE A 8 10.76 -5.58 31.15
C ILE A 8 11.70 -5.13 30.03
N LEU A 9 13.01 -5.40 30.14
CA LEU A 9 13.94 -5.10 29.06
C LEU A 9 13.61 -5.91 27.81
N GLY A 10 13.27 -7.20 27.98
CA GLY A 10 12.84 -8.06 26.89
C GLY A 10 11.56 -7.56 26.19
N ILE A 11 10.55 -7.12 26.94
CA ILE A 11 9.31 -6.58 26.35
C ILE A 11 9.59 -5.30 25.55
N PHE A 12 10.47 -4.44 26.07
CA PHE A 12 10.77 -3.16 25.43
C PHE A 12 11.53 -3.35 24.12
N VAL A 13 12.52 -4.25 24.11
CA VAL A 13 13.25 -4.65 22.90
C VAL A 13 12.30 -5.24 21.86
N PHE A 14 11.37 -6.09 22.28
CA PHE A 14 10.39 -6.70 21.39
C PHE A 14 9.47 -5.65 20.74
N ILE A 15 8.95 -4.71 21.52
CA ILE A 15 8.13 -3.59 21.03
C ILE A 15 8.91 -2.73 20.04
N PHE A 16 10.18 -2.44 20.35
CA PHE A 16 11.05 -1.64 19.49
C PHE A 16 11.28 -2.30 18.13
N ILE A 17 11.51 -3.61 18.09
CA ILE A 17 11.69 -4.36 16.84
C ILE A 17 10.44 -4.27 15.97
N ILE A 18 9.24 -4.44 16.56
CA ILE A 18 7.97 -4.35 15.84
C ILE A 18 7.81 -2.96 15.20
N LEU A 19 8.04 -1.91 15.99
CA LEU A 19 7.98 -0.53 15.52
C LEU A 19 8.96 -0.26 14.37
N ALA A 20 10.20 -0.75 14.50
CA ALA A 20 11.20 -0.61 13.46
C ALA A 20 10.77 -1.30 12.16
N THR A 21 10.22 -2.51 12.23
CA THR A 21 9.78 -3.25 11.04
C THR A 21 8.59 -2.60 10.33
N ASP A 22 7.64 -2.01 11.05
CA ASP A 22 6.51 -1.32 10.42
C ASP A 22 6.92 0.05 9.85
N SER A 23 7.92 0.72 10.42
CA SER A 23 8.26 2.10 10.03
C SER A 23 8.91 2.23 8.65
N PHE A 24 9.57 1.19 8.15
CA PHE A 24 10.27 1.23 6.87
C PHE A 24 9.47 0.56 5.76
N TYR A 25 9.42 1.20 4.59
CA TYR A 25 8.83 0.60 3.40
C TYR A 25 9.63 0.95 2.15
N THR A 26 9.64 0.05 1.17
CA THR A 26 10.30 0.25 -0.12
C THR A 26 9.29 0.58 -1.20
N VAL A 27 9.74 1.39 -2.17
CA VAL A 27 9.01 1.76 -3.38
C VAL A 27 9.79 1.23 -4.58
N ARG A 28 9.13 0.43 -5.42
CA ARG A 28 9.71 -0.08 -6.66
C ARG A 28 9.51 0.91 -7.80
N GLU A 29 10.29 0.78 -8.87
CA GLU A 29 10.26 1.72 -10.00
C GLU A 29 8.93 1.78 -10.74
N TRP A 30 8.23 0.63 -10.81
CA TRP A 30 6.90 0.52 -11.43
C TRP A 30 5.76 0.87 -10.46
N GLU A 31 6.07 1.20 -9.20
CA GLU A 31 5.08 1.56 -8.19
C GLU A 31 5.10 3.07 -7.96
N GLN A 32 3.94 3.62 -7.65
CA GLN A 32 3.78 4.95 -7.09
C GLN A 32 3.05 4.82 -5.76
N VAL A 33 3.54 5.52 -4.73
CA VAL A 33 3.03 5.39 -3.38
C VAL A 33 2.41 6.68 -2.88
N VAL A 34 1.21 6.56 -2.31
CA VAL A 34 0.50 7.65 -1.61
C VAL A 34 0.36 7.30 -0.14
N ILE A 35 0.86 8.19 0.71
CA ILE A 35 0.79 8.04 2.17
C ILE A 35 -0.43 8.80 2.67
N THR A 36 -1.32 8.10 3.38
CA THR A 36 -2.48 8.70 4.04
C THR A 36 -2.35 8.61 5.55
N GLN A 37 -2.82 9.64 6.24
CA GLN A 37 -2.92 9.71 7.70
C GLN A 37 -4.36 10.07 8.03
N PHE A 38 -5.05 9.19 8.75
CA PHE A 38 -6.47 9.35 9.07
C PHE A 38 -7.35 9.66 7.83
N GLY A 39 -7.01 9.05 6.69
CA GLY A 39 -7.73 9.24 5.42
C GLY A 39 -7.35 10.51 4.64
N LYS A 40 -6.48 11.37 5.16
CA LYS A 40 -5.96 12.55 4.44
C LYS A 40 -4.57 12.26 3.87
N PRO A 41 -4.27 12.61 2.61
CA PRO A 41 -2.92 12.51 2.09
C PRO A 41 -1.99 13.47 2.83
N VAL A 42 -0.86 12.96 3.32
CA VAL A 42 0.10 13.76 4.12
C VAL A 42 1.03 14.57 3.22
N ASP A 43 1.40 14.00 2.08
CA ASP A 43 2.40 14.55 1.18
C ASP A 43 2.07 14.20 -0.28
N LYS A 44 2.83 14.76 -1.21
CA LYS A 44 2.81 14.39 -2.62
C LYS A 44 3.14 12.91 -2.80
N PRO A 45 2.55 12.24 -3.80
CA PRO A 45 2.87 10.86 -4.13
C PRO A 45 4.38 10.68 -4.37
N LYS A 46 4.96 9.63 -3.77
CA LYS A 46 6.35 9.24 -4.00
C LYS A 46 6.39 8.32 -5.22
N ALA A 47 6.95 8.81 -6.32
CA ALA A 47 7.09 8.09 -7.58
C ALA A 47 8.54 7.69 -7.90
N SER A 48 9.49 8.06 -7.03
CA SER A 48 10.87 7.59 -7.08
C SER A 48 11.03 6.31 -6.28
N SER A 49 11.83 5.40 -6.81
CA SER A 49 12.20 4.17 -6.14
C SER A 49 13.15 4.44 -4.99
N GLY A 50 13.01 3.68 -3.91
CA GLY A 50 13.88 3.84 -2.74
C GLY A 50 13.28 3.29 -1.45
N LEU A 51 14.06 3.42 -0.39
CA LEU A 51 13.61 3.16 0.98
C LEU A 51 13.06 4.44 1.59
N TYR A 52 11.86 4.35 2.15
CA TYR A 52 11.18 5.47 2.79
C TYR A 52 10.77 5.10 4.21
N PHE A 53 10.63 6.15 5.02
CA PHE A 53 10.17 6.05 6.39
C PHE A 53 8.73 6.55 6.50
N LYS A 54 7.91 5.82 7.23
CA LYS A 54 6.56 6.24 7.65
C LYS A 54 6.45 6.17 9.16
N LEU A 55 5.52 6.93 9.71
CA LEU A 55 5.09 6.78 11.10
C LEU A 55 4.31 5.46 11.23
N PRO A 56 4.77 4.51 12.07
CA PRO A 56 4.09 3.23 12.26
C PRO A 56 2.69 3.46 12.86
N PHE A 57 1.75 2.56 12.56
CA PHE A 57 0.32 2.60 12.96
C PHE A 57 -0.55 3.73 12.42
N VAL A 58 -0.05 4.96 12.32
CA VAL A 58 -0.84 6.14 11.96
C VAL A 58 -0.91 6.35 10.44
N GLN A 59 0.19 6.09 9.75
CA GLN A 59 0.30 6.30 8.31
C GLN A 59 0.09 4.99 7.54
N LYS A 60 -0.81 5.04 6.55
CA LYS A 60 -1.09 3.94 5.64
C LYS A 60 -0.44 4.19 4.29
N VAL A 61 0.16 3.14 3.74
CA VAL A 61 0.87 3.15 2.47
C VAL A 61 -0.03 2.56 1.42
N HIS A 62 -0.49 3.38 0.48
CA HIS A 62 -1.23 2.91 -0.69
C HIS A 62 -0.28 2.84 -1.89
N ARG A 63 -0.18 1.66 -2.50
CA ARG A 63 0.66 1.41 -3.67
C ARG A 63 -0.22 1.37 -4.92
N TYR A 64 0.22 2.03 -5.97
CA TYR A 64 -0.44 2.09 -7.26
C TYR A 64 0.54 1.74 -8.37
N GLU A 65 0.03 1.16 -9.45
CA GLU A 65 0.85 0.89 -10.62
C GLU A 65 1.13 2.19 -11.37
N LYS A 66 2.40 2.45 -11.68
CA LYS A 66 2.83 3.58 -12.52
C LYS A 66 2.75 3.27 -14.01
N ARG A 67 2.75 1.98 -14.37
CA ARG A 67 2.71 1.51 -15.76
C ARG A 67 1.32 1.64 -16.35
N LEU A 68 1.26 1.83 -17.67
CA LEU A 68 0.02 1.70 -18.42
C LEU A 68 -0.34 0.21 -18.45
N LEU A 69 -1.31 -0.17 -17.63
CA LEU A 69 -1.90 -1.49 -17.65
C LEU A 69 -2.95 -1.52 -18.76
N ARG A 70 -3.03 -2.65 -19.49
CA ARG A 70 -4.20 -2.88 -20.34
C ARG A 70 -5.42 -2.98 -19.44
N TRP A 71 -6.49 -2.33 -19.89
CA TRP A 71 -7.78 -2.50 -19.26
C TRP A 71 -8.34 -3.85 -19.69
N ASP A 72 -8.58 -4.71 -18.70
CA ASP A 72 -9.28 -5.98 -18.85
C ASP A 72 -10.47 -5.89 -17.89
N GLY A 73 -11.67 -5.80 -18.45
CA GLY A 73 -12.89 -5.55 -17.69
C GLY A 73 -13.92 -6.62 -18.01
N ASP A 74 -14.78 -6.92 -17.03
CA ASP A 74 -15.77 -7.99 -17.20
C ASP A 74 -16.59 -7.80 -18.49
N PRO A 75 -16.85 -8.89 -19.24
CA PRO A 75 -17.65 -8.85 -20.45
C PRO A 75 -19.00 -8.19 -20.18
N LYS A 76 -19.36 -7.20 -21.00
CA LYS A 76 -20.64 -6.50 -20.90
C LYS A 76 -21.48 -6.74 -22.14
N GLU A 77 -22.79 -6.85 -21.92
CA GLU A 77 -23.77 -6.88 -22.98
C GLU A 77 -23.91 -5.48 -23.59
N ILE A 78 -23.65 -5.39 -24.90
CA ILE A 78 -23.79 -4.13 -25.65
C ILE A 78 -24.88 -4.32 -26.71
N PRO A 79 -25.87 -3.41 -26.79
CA PRO A 79 -26.89 -3.48 -27.82
C PRO A 79 -26.30 -3.10 -29.19
N THR A 80 -26.52 -3.95 -30.18
CA THR A 80 -26.19 -3.66 -31.59
C THR A 80 -27.29 -2.82 -32.25
N ARG A 81 -26.99 -2.24 -33.42
CA ARG A 81 -27.98 -1.50 -34.23
C ARG A 81 -29.24 -2.33 -34.54
N ASP A 82 -29.08 -3.64 -34.63
CA ASP A 82 -30.17 -4.58 -34.92
C ASP A 82 -30.92 -5.04 -33.64
N LYS A 83 -30.73 -4.36 -32.50
CA LYS A 83 -31.34 -4.69 -31.19
C LYS A 83 -31.02 -6.10 -30.68
N ARG A 84 -29.89 -6.66 -31.09
CA ARG A 84 -29.33 -7.90 -30.53
C ARG A 84 -28.26 -7.56 -29.50
N PHE A 85 -28.24 -8.29 -28.39
CA PHE A 85 -27.18 -8.21 -27.40
C PHE A 85 -26.03 -9.13 -27.81
N ILE A 86 -24.81 -8.60 -27.79
CA ILE A 86 -23.58 -9.38 -27.96
C ILE A 86 -22.72 -9.23 -26.71
N TRP A 87 -22.07 -10.34 -26.33
CA TRP A 87 -21.04 -10.34 -25.30
C TRP A 87 -19.75 -9.88 -25.93
N VAL A 88 -19.23 -8.74 -25.47
CA VAL A 88 -17.93 -8.23 -25.92
C VAL A 88 -16.96 -8.33 -24.77
N ASP A 89 -15.87 -9.04 -25.02
CA ASP A 89 -14.70 -9.16 -24.16
C ASP A 89 -13.54 -8.36 -24.80
N THR A 90 -12.68 -7.74 -23.99
CA THR A 90 -11.65 -6.78 -24.47
C THR A 90 -10.23 -7.28 -24.27
#